data_AF-A0ABD1GFQ7-F1
#
_entry.id   AF-A0ABD1GFQ7-F1
#
_cell.length_a   1.000
_cell.length_b   1.000
_cell.length_c   1.000
_cell.angle_alpha   90.00
_cell.angle_beta   90.00
_cell.angle_gamma   90.00
#
_symmetry.space_group_name_H-M   'P 1'
#
loop_
_entity.id
_entity.type
_entity.pdbx_description
1 polymer ?
#
loop_
_entity_poly.entity_id
_entity_poly.type
_entity_poly.pdbx_seq_one_letter_code
_entity_poly.pdbx_strand_id
1 'polypeptide(L)'
;MVAITYDIEIPSAVPAAKMFKAMVLDADALVPKIMPQAIKSVEILEGDGGVGTVKIIHFGEGSHYKSAKHRVDAIDKDNLTHTYSIIEGDALAGALESITYHIKIVPTEDGGSICKNRSIYNTKGDVEISEEKIKEGKEKAMAMFKAIEAYVQANPDC
;
A
#
# COMPACT_ATOMS: atom_id res chain seq x y z
N MET A 1 -6.65 -3.93 -23.09
CA MET A 1 -6.32 -3.65 -21.68
C MET A 1 -6.62 -2.19 -21.44
N VAL A 2 -7.64 -1.90 -20.63
CA VAL A 2 -7.94 -0.54 -20.20
C VAL A 2 -7.37 -0.39 -18.80
N ALA A 3 -6.73 0.74 -18.54
CA ALA A 3 -6.15 1.05 -17.24
C ALA A 3 -6.84 2.29 -16.68
N ILE A 4 -7.43 2.16 -15.49
CA ILE A 4 -8.01 3.30 -14.78
C ILE A 4 -6.99 3.77 -13.74
N THR A 5 -6.64 5.06 -13.76
CA THR A 5 -5.60 5.63 -12.90
C THR A 5 -6.18 6.64 -11.92
N TYR A 6 -5.77 6.55 -10.66
CA TYR A 6 -6.14 7.49 -9.61
C TYR A 6 -4.92 7.93 -8.83
N ASP A 7 -4.80 9.24 -8.63
CA ASP A 7 -3.73 9.85 -7.85
C ASP A 7 -4.29 10.42 -6.54
N ILE A 8 -3.59 10.19 -5.44
CA ILE A 8 -3.86 10.81 -4.14
C ILE A 8 -2.57 11.36 -3.54
N GLU A 9 -2.70 12.49 -2.85
CA GLU A 9 -1.62 13.07 -2.05
C GLU A 9 -2.08 13.18 -0.60
N ILE A 10 -1.24 12.70 0.32
CA ILE A 10 -1.54 12.67 1.76
C ILE A 10 -0.43 13.42 2.50
N PRO A 11 -0.71 14.60 3.06
CA PRO A 11 0.26 15.32 3.87
C PRO A 11 0.43 14.66 5.26
N SER A 12 1.64 14.75 5.79
CA SER A 12 2.03 14.27 7.11
C SER A 12 3.05 15.19 7.75
N ALA A 13 2.97 15.34 9.07
CA ALA A 13 4.00 16.03 9.86
C ALA A 13 5.24 15.15 10.10
N VAL A 14 5.23 13.88 9.69
CA VAL A 14 6.35 12.96 9.87
C VAL A 14 7.39 13.16 8.75
N PRO A 15 8.70 13.21 9.08
CA PRO A 15 9.76 13.32 8.07
C PRO A 15 9.71 12.19 7.04
N ALA A 16 9.98 12.52 5.78
CA ALA A 16 9.83 11.61 4.64
C ALA A 16 10.56 10.26 4.81
N ALA A 17 11.81 10.28 5.29
CA ALA A 17 12.59 9.05 5.50
C ALA A 17 12.00 8.14 6.59
N LYS A 18 11.49 8.73 7.69
CA LYS A 18 10.83 7.96 8.75
C LYS A 18 9.51 7.35 8.27
N MET A 19 8.72 8.13 7.54
CA MET A 19 7.46 7.63 6.97
C MET A 19 7.72 6.52 5.95
N PHE A 20 8.73 6.66 5.08
CA PHE A 20 9.09 5.63 4.10
C PHE A 20 9.53 4.32 4.75
N LYS A 21 10.38 4.42 5.78
CA LYS A 21 10.80 3.24 6.56
C LYS A 21 9.58 2.52 7.14
N ALA A 22 8.68 3.23 7.83
CA ALA A 22 7.50 2.63 8.45
C ALA A 22 6.49 2.06 7.44
N MET A 23 6.24 2.76 6.34
CA MET A 23 5.24 2.39 5.34
C MET A 23 5.70 1.33 4.34
N VAL A 24 7.00 1.21 4.09
CA VAL A 24 7.52 0.35 3.02
C VAL A 24 8.41 -0.74 3.59
N LEU A 25 9.39 -0.37 4.42
CA LEU A 25 10.42 -1.31 4.88
C LEU A 25 9.94 -2.15 6.07
N ASP A 26 9.21 -1.53 7.00
CA ASP A 26 8.77 -2.18 8.24
C ASP A 26 7.30 -2.62 8.19
N ALA A 27 6.55 -2.25 7.14
CA ALA A 27 5.10 -2.39 7.08
C ALA A 27 4.60 -3.83 7.28
N ASP A 28 5.34 -4.82 6.77
CA ASP A 28 4.95 -6.23 6.85
C ASP A 28 4.91 -6.74 8.30
N ALA A 29 5.75 -6.19 9.17
CA ALA A 29 5.73 -6.47 10.61
C ALA A 29 4.84 -5.48 11.39
N LEU A 30 4.85 -4.21 10.97
CA LEU A 30 4.18 -3.12 11.67
C LEU A 30 2.66 -3.18 11.53
N VAL A 31 2.14 -3.28 10.31
CA VAL A 31 0.70 -3.16 10.04
C VAL A 31 -0.11 -4.25 10.75
N PRO A 32 0.30 -5.53 10.77
CA PRO A 32 -0.41 -6.54 11.55
C PRO A 32 -0.49 -6.25 13.05
N LYS A 33 0.52 -5.58 13.61
CA LYS A 33 0.56 -5.21 15.03
C LYS A 33 -0.39 -4.06 15.34
N ILE A 34 -0.45 -3.03 14.49
CA ILE A 34 -1.22 -1.81 14.75
C ILE A 34 -2.65 -1.85 14.20
N MET A 35 -2.91 -2.67 13.18
CA MET A 35 -4.21 -2.85 12.55
C MET A 35 -4.52 -4.33 12.27
N PRO A 36 -4.56 -5.20 13.31
CA PRO A 36 -4.78 -6.65 13.15
C PRO A 36 -6.13 -6.99 12.50
N GLN A 37 -7.12 -6.08 12.63
CA GLN A 37 -8.42 -6.23 12.00
C GLN A 37 -8.39 -5.99 10.49
N ALA A 38 -7.43 -5.19 10.00
CA ALA A 38 -7.26 -4.95 8.57
C ALA A 38 -6.32 -5.99 7.94
N ILE A 39 -5.14 -6.19 8.53
CA ILE A 39 -4.17 -7.19 8.10
C ILE A 39 -3.83 -8.06 9.30
N LYS A 40 -4.06 -9.37 9.18
CA LYS A 40 -3.76 -10.36 10.22
C LYS A 40 -2.30 -10.77 10.19
N SER A 41 -1.76 -11.01 9.01
CA SER A 41 -0.37 -11.42 8.82
C SER A 41 0.08 -11.20 7.38
N VAL A 42 1.41 -11.19 7.21
CA VAL A 42 2.07 -11.14 5.91
C VAL A 42 3.05 -12.30 5.84
N GLU A 43 3.03 -13.04 4.74
CA GLU A 43 3.93 -14.17 4.50
C GLU A 43 4.66 -13.96 3.17
N ILE A 44 5.99 -14.00 3.19
CA ILE A 44 6.80 -14.00 1.97
C ILE A 44 6.81 -15.41 1.40
N LEU A 45 6.33 -15.54 0.15
CA LEU A 45 6.32 -16.80 -0.59
C LEU A 45 7.62 -16.98 -1.39
N GLU A 46 8.12 -15.90 -1.96
CA GLU A 46 9.33 -15.87 -2.78
C GLU A 46 10.09 -14.55 -2.54
N GLY A 47 11.42 -14.60 -2.50
CA GLY A 47 12.27 -13.42 -2.30
C GLY A 47 12.62 -13.14 -0.84
N ASP A 48 13.12 -11.94 -0.58
CA ASP A 48 13.74 -11.52 0.69
C ASP A 48 13.15 -10.22 1.27
N GLY A 49 12.07 -9.71 0.68
CA GLY A 49 11.49 -8.40 0.97
C GLY A 49 11.88 -7.31 -0.04
N GLY A 50 12.89 -7.56 -0.88
CA GLY A 50 13.33 -6.66 -1.96
C GLY A 50 12.53 -6.77 -3.25
N VAL A 51 13.08 -6.19 -4.33
CA VAL A 51 12.47 -6.24 -5.68
C VAL A 51 12.31 -7.68 -6.15
N GLY A 52 11.14 -7.99 -6.70
CA GLY A 52 10.76 -9.34 -7.13
C GLY A 52 10.11 -10.18 -6.04
N THR A 53 10.13 -9.75 -4.78
CA THR A 53 9.48 -10.47 -3.67
C THR A 53 8.00 -10.64 -3.94
N VAL A 54 7.51 -11.86 -3.78
CA VAL A 54 6.08 -12.21 -3.81
C VAL A 54 5.65 -12.58 -2.40
N LYS A 55 4.62 -11.90 -1.90
CA LYS A 55 4.09 -12.11 -0.56
C LYS A 55 2.57 -12.24 -0.59
N ILE A 56 2.01 -13.00 0.34
CA ILE A 56 0.58 -13.07 0.57
C ILE A 56 0.23 -12.25 1.81
N ILE A 57 -0.73 -11.35 1.63
CA ILE A 57 -1.34 -10.58 2.71
C ILE A 57 -2.59 -11.33 3.14
N HIS A 58 -2.65 -11.73 4.41
CA HIS A 58 -3.86 -12.28 5.01
C HIS A 58 -4.61 -11.15 5.71
N PHE A 59 -5.83 -10.87 5.25
CA PHE A 59 -6.63 -9.82 5.86
C PHE A 59 -7.27 -10.30 7.16
N GLY A 60 -7.55 -9.35 8.06
CA GLY A 60 -8.24 -9.60 9.33
C GLY A 60 -9.76 -9.64 9.16
N GLU A 61 -10.47 -9.81 10.28
CA GLU A 61 -11.94 -9.93 10.31
C GLU A 61 -12.67 -8.64 9.89
N GLY A 62 -11.97 -7.50 9.85
CA GLY A 62 -12.48 -6.23 9.34
C GLY A 62 -12.48 -6.10 7.82
N SER A 63 -12.02 -7.12 7.08
CA SER A 63 -11.99 -7.13 5.62
C SER A 63 -13.02 -8.11 5.03
N HIS A 64 -13.65 -7.72 3.93
CA HIS A 64 -14.48 -8.61 3.12
C HIS A 64 -13.65 -9.59 2.27
N TYR A 65 -12.36 -9.30 2.11
CA TYR A 65 -11.40 -10.11 1.36
C TYR A 65 -10.62 -10.99 2.32
N LYS A 66 -10.24 -12.20 1.88
CA LYS A 66 -9.44 -13.15 2.67
C LYS A 66 -7.96 -12.90 2.51
N SER A 67 -7.50 -12.72 1.28
CA SER A 67 -6.07 -12.55 1.01
C SER A 67 -5.77 -11.96 -0.37
N ALA A 68 -4.63 -11.28 -0.46
CA ALA A 68 -4.11 -10.76 -1.72
C ALA A 68 -2.62 -11.12 -1.87
N LYS A 69 -2.22 -11.56 -3.07
CA LYS A 69 -0.82 -11.79 -3.42
C LYS A 69 -0.24 -10.52 -4.01
N HIS A 70 0.76 -9.98 -3.34
CA HIS A 70 1.49 -8.78 -3.73
C HIS A 70 2.84 -9.19 -4.33
N ARG A 71 3.29 -8.44 -5.33
CA ARG A 71 4.65 -8.49 -5.84
C ARG A 71 5.30 -7.12 -5.70
N VAL A 72 6.52 -7.08 -5.19
CA VAL A 72 7.34 -5.87 -5.17
C VAL A 72 7.96 -5.67 -6.55
N ASP A 73 7.58 -4.59 -7.24
CA ASP A 73 8.06 -4.30 -8.59
C ASP A 73 9.29 -3.39 -8.57
N ALA A 74 9.37 -2.46 -7.61
CA ALA A 74 10.51 -1.56 -7.44
C ALA A 74 10.61 -1.01 -6.00
N ILE A 75 11.83 -0.79 -5.51
CA ILE A 75 12.13 -0.05 -4.28
C ILE A 75 13.35 0.82 -4.57
N ASP A 76 13.23 2.11 -4.31
CA ASP A 76 14.33 3.07 -4.34
C ASP A 76 14.35 3.83 -3.02
N LYS A 77 15.34 3.51 -2.18
CA LYS A 77 15.49 4.09 -0.83
C LYS A 77 16.05 5.51 -0.86
N ASP A 78 16.78 5.86 -1.91
CA ASP A 78 17.41 7.18 -2.03
C ASP A 78 16.36 8.20 -2.50
N ASN A 79 15.48 7.80 -3.41
CA ASN A 79 14.39 8.64 -3.92
C ASN A 79 13.05 8.44 -3.19
N LEU A 80 13.01 7.58 -2.16
CA LEU A 80 11.83 7.25 -1.35
C LEU A 80 10.63 6.83 -2.21
N THR A 81 10.88 5.93 -3.16
CA THR A 81 9.84 5.38 -4.04
C THR A 81 9.68 3.88 -3.87
N HIS A 82 8.45 3.41 -4.03
CA HIS A 82 8.09 2.01 -3.97
C HIS A 82 7.00 1.72 -4.99
N THR A 83 7.15 0.66 -5.76
CA THR A 83 6.12 0.13 -6.65
C THR A 83 5.83 -1.31 -6.28
N TYR A 84 4.56 -1.65 -6.16
CA TYR A 84 4.11 -3.02 -5.98
C TYR A 84 2.79 -3.26 -6.70
N SER A 85 2.51 -4.52 -7.01
CA SER A 85 1.29 -4.93 -7.69
C SER A 85 0.56 -6.01 -6.93
N ILE A 86 -0.77 -5.91 -6.86
CA ILE A 86 -1.65 -7.03 -6.51
C ILE A 86 -1.83 -7.86 -7.77
N ILE A 87 -1.32 -9.10 -7.73
CA ILE A 87 -1.27 -10.01 -8.89
C ILE A 87 -2.25 -11.18 -8.78
N GLU A 88 -2.77 -11.43 -7.58
CA GLU A 88 -3.75 -12.48 -7.32
C GLU A 88 -4.53 -12.15 -6.04
N GLY A 89 -5.72 -12.73 -5.88
CA GLY A 89 -6.53 -12.60 -4.67
C GLY A 89 -7.97 -12.22 -4.96
N ASP A 90 -8.82 -12.44 -3.96
CA ASP A 90 -10.24 -12.09 -4.04
C ASP A 90 -10.47 -10.57 -4.08
N ALA A 91 -9.48 -9.77 -3.67
CA ALA A 91 -9.43 -8.33 -3.85
C ALA A 91 -9.51 -7.88 -5.33
N LEU A 92 -9.10 -8.72 -6.30
CA LEU A 92 -9.23 -8.42 -7.73
C LEU A 92 -10.66 -8.65 -8.26
N ALA A 93 -11.55 -9.24 -7.45
CA ALA A 93 -12.97 -9.48 -7.73
C ALA A 93 -13.25 -10.16 -9.08
N GLY A 94 -12.29 -10.92 -9.62
CA GLY A 94 -12.37 -11.57 -10.93
C GLY A 94 -12.33 -10.62 -12.15
N ALA A 95 -12.62 -9.33 -11.96
CA ALA A 95 -12.69 -8.30 -13.00
C ALA A 95 -11.33 -7.65 -13.33
N LEU A 96 -10.40 -7.65 -12.37
CA LEU A 96 -9.08 -7.05 -12.53
C LEU A 96 -8.03 -8.11 -12.86
N GLU A 97 -7.13 -7.78 -13.78
CA GLU A 97 -5.90 -8.53 -14.02
C GLU A 97 -4.88 -8.24 -12.92
N SER A 98 -4.77 -6.98 -12.52
CA SER A 98 -3.89 -6.53 -11.43
C SER A 98 -4.26 -5.12 -10.96
N ILE A 99 -3.69 -4.73 -9.83
CA ILE A 99 -3.67 -3.33 -9.38
C ILE A 99 -2.22 -2.98 -9.07
N THR A 100 -1.68 -1.95 -9.73
CA THR A 100 -0.32 -1.47 -9.49
C THR A 100 -0.36 -0.17 -8.71
N TYR A 101 0.47 -0.07 -7.67
CA TYR A 101 0.60 1.11 -6.84
C TYR A 101 2.00 1.70 -7.00
N HIS A 102 2.08 2.99 -7.29
CA HIS A 102 3.32 3.76 -7.24
C HIS A 102 3.27 4.74 -6.08
N ILE A 103 4.11 4.50 -5.09
CA ILE A 103 4.24 5.32 -3.90
C ILE A 103 5.53 6.14 -4.01
N LYS A 104 5.42 7.43 -3.74
CA LYS A 104 6.56 8.34 -3.58
C LYS A 104 6.33 9.24 -2.38
N ILE A 105 7.30 9.30 -1.47
CA ILE A 105 7.24 10.18 -0.31
C ILE A 105 8.22 11.34 -0.51
N VAL A 106 7.71 12.56 -0.51
CA VAL A 106 8.52 13.77 -0.71
C VAL A 106 8.60 14.58 0.59
N PRO A 107 9.78 15.11 0.97
CA PRO A 107 9.88 16.00 2.12
C PRO A 107 9.23 17.35 1.82
N THR A 108 8.75 18.01 2.88
CA THR A 108 8.23 19.39 2.85
C THR A 108 9.17 20.33 3.60
N GLU A 109 9.09 21.63 3.31
CA GLU A 109 9.96 22.65 3.91
C GLU A 109 9.81 22.77 5.43
N ASP A 110 8.64 22.42 5.96
CA ASP A 110 8.32 22.40 7.39
C ASP A 110 8.81 21.14 8.12
N GLY A 111 9.58 20.27 7.44
CA GLY A 111 10.15 19.05 8.00
C GLY A 111 9.22 17.83 7.98
N GLY A 112 8.00 17.98 7.44
CA GLY A 112 7.06 16.89 7.22
C GLY A 112 7.29 16.12 5.90
N SER A 113 6.22 15.53 5.38
CA SER A 113 6.22 14.87 4.08
C SER A 113 4.86 14.85 3.40
N ILE A 114 4.86 14.60 2.08
CA ILE A 114 3.68 14.29 1.29
C ILE A 114 3.86 12.90 0.69
N CYS A 115 2.94 11.99 1.01
CA CYS A 115 2.86 10.68 0.38
C CYS A 115 1.98 10.78 -0.88
N LYS A 116 2.61 10.59 -2.05
CA LYS A 116 1.94 10.52 -3.34
C LYS A 116 1.72 9.05 -3.67
N ASN A 117 0.47 8.66 -3.88
CA ASN A 117 0.11 7.30 -4.27
C ASN A 117 -0.69 7.35 -5.57
N ARG A 118 -0.18 6.68 -6.59
CA ARG A 118 -0.87 6.43 -7.85
C ARG A 118 -1.31 4.97 -7.88
N SER A 119 -2.61 4.76 -8.02
CA SER A 119 -3.22 3.43 -8.20
C SER A 119 -3.61 3.25 -9.66
N ILE A 120 -3.18 2.16 -10.27
CA ILE A 120 -3.49 1.78 -11.66
C ILE A 120 -4.24 0.45 -11.62
N TYR A 121 -5.51 0.48 -12.01
CA TYR A 121 -6.38 -0.68 -12.04
C TYR A 121 -6.43 -1.24 -13.45
N ASN A 122 -5.88 -2.44 -13.64
CA ASN A 122 -5.78 -3.10 -14.92
C ASN A 122 -6.97 -4.05 -15.10
N THR A 123 -7.87 -3.76 -16.04
CA THR A 123 -9.13 -4.52 -16.22
C THR A 123 -8.97 -5.68 -17.20
N LYS A 124 -9.73 -6.76 -16.96
CA LYS A 124 -9.93 -7.82 -17.95
C LYS A 124 -10.93 -7.34 -19.01
N GLY A 125 -10.43 -6.96 -20.18
CA GLY A 125 -11.26 -6.39 -21.25
C GLY A 125 -11.88 -5.04 -20.86
N ASP A 126 -13.07 -4.76 -21.38
CA ASP A 126 -13.73 -3.45 -21.25
C ASP A 126 -14.63 -3.35 -20.00
N VAL A 127 -14.28 -4.06 -18.93
CA VAL A 127 -15.04 -4.03 -17.68
C VAL A 127 -14.87 -2.68 -16.99
N GLU A 128 -15.98 -2.00 -16.71
CA GLU A 128 -15.99 -0.78 -15.89
C GLU A 128 -15.80 -1.12 -14.40
N ILE A 129 -14.92 -0.40 -13.74
CA ILE A 129 -14.77 -0.42 -12.28
C ILE A 129 -15.68 0.65 -11.71
N SER A 130 -16.54 0.30 -10.75
CA SER A 130 -17.38 1.30 -10.10
C SER A 130 -16.55 2.27 -9.28
N GLU A 131 -16.93 3.56 -9.33
CA GLU A 131 -16.31 4.62 -8.52
C GLU A 131 -16.33 4.29 -7.02
N GLU A 132 -17.37 3.57 -6.57
CA GLU A 132 -17.51 3.11 -5.19
C GLU A 132 -16.35 2.20 -4.75
N LYS A 133 -15.95 1.22 -5.59
CA LYS A 133 -14.83 0.32 -5.27
C LYS A 133 -13.50 1.06 -5.22
N ILE A 134 -13.32 2.04 -6.10
CA ILE A 134 -12.13 2.90 -6.09
C ILE A 134 -12.09 3.74 -4.81
N LYS A 135 -13.24 4.32 -4.44
CA LYS A 135 -13.38 5.10 -3.21
C LYS A 135 -13.10 4.24 -1.97
N GLU A 136 -13.63 3.03 -1.90
CA GLU A 136 -13.36 2.07 -0.81
C GLU A 136 -11.85 1.77 -0.70
N GLY A 137 -11.18 1.52 -1.83
CA GLY A 137 -9.73 1.31 -1.86
C GLY A 137 -8.95 2.52 -1.33
N LYS A 138 -9.36 3.74 -1.72
CA LYS A 138 -8.75 4.99 -1.26
C LYS A 138 -8.95 5.21 0.25
N GLU A 139 -10.14 4.95 0.77
CA GLU A 139 -10.45 5.09 2.20
C GLU A 139 -9.63 4.11 3.05
N LYS A 140 -9.48 2.85 2.59
CA LYS A 140 -8.63 1.86 3.25
C LYS A 140 -7.15 2.27 3.25
N ALA A 141 -6.64 2.76 2.12
CA ALA A 141 -5.26 3.25 2.02
C ALA A 141 -5.02 4.46 2.94
N MET A 142 -5.96 5.38 3.02
CA MET A 142 -5.90 6.54 3.92
C MET A 142 -5.93 6.12 5.40
N ALA A 143 -6.82 5.19 5.76
CA ALA A 143 -6.90 4.68 7.13
C ALA A 143 -5.60 3.99 7.56
N MET A 144 -5.01 3.17 6.68
CA MET A 144 -3.72 2.53 6.94
C MET A 144 -2.59 3.56 7.08
N PHE A 145 -2.53 4.56 6.18
CA PHE A 145 -1.56 5.64 6.27
C PHE A 145 -1.63 6.36 7.62
N LYS A 146 -2.85 6.73 8.05
CA LYS A 146 -3.05 7.46 9.31
C LYS A 146 -2.72 6.63 10.54
N ALA A 147 -2.96 5.32 10.51
CA ALA A 147 -2.55 4.44 11.61
C ALA A 147 -1.01 4.34 11.72
N ILE A 148 -0.32 4.22 10.59
CA ILE A 148 1.16 4.21 10.56
C ILE A 148 1.71 5.57 11.03
N GLU A 149 1.15 6.68 10.55
CA GLU A 149 1.51 8.04 10.98
C GLU A 149 1.40 8.19 12.50
N ALA A 150 0.24 7.83 13.06
CA ALA A 150 -0.01 7.91 14.50
C ALA A 150 0.98 7.05 15.29
N TYR A 151 1.31 5.85 14.80
CA TYR A 151 2.31 5.00 15.43
C TYR A 151 3.69 5.65 15.44
N VAL A 152 4.15 6.20 14.32
CA VAL A 152 5.48 6.84 14.22
C VAL A 152 5.54 8.08 15.11
N GLN A 153 4.46 8.87 15.19
CA GLN A 153 4.40 10.05 16.06
C GLN A 153 4.43 9.67 17.55
N ALA A 154 3.76 8.59 17.94
CA ALA A 154 3.77 8.09 19.31
C ALA A 154 5.09 7.40 19.70
N ASN A 155 5.92 7.02 18.73
CA ASN A 155 7.17 6.29 18.93
C ASN A 155 8.34 6.97 18.18
N PRO A 156 8.77 8.17 18.61
CA PRO A 156 9.71 9.00 17.85
C PRO A 156 11.12 8.41 17.68
N ASP A 157 11.47 7.42 18.52
CA ASP A 157 12.77 6.73 18.53
C ASP A 157 12.81 5.51 17.60
N CYS A 158 11.68 5.14 16.95
CA CYS A 158 11.61 4.06 15.97
C CYS A 158 12.08 4.47 14.56
#